data_AF-A0A351GEJ7-F1
#
_entry.id   AF-A0A351GEJ7-F1
#
_cell.length_a   1.000
_cell.length_b   1.000
_cell.length_c   1.000
_cell.angle_alpha   90.00
_cell.angle_beta   90.00
_cell.angle_gamma   90.00
#
_symmetry.space_group_name_H-M   'P 1'
#
loop_
_entity.id
_entity.type
_entity.pdbx_description
1 polymer ?
#
loop_
_entity_poly.entity_id
_entity_poly.type
_entity_poly.pdbx_seq_one_letter_code
_entity_poly.pdbx_strand_id
1 'polypeptide(L)'
;MLCASNWRFTALTVNPAIDFGDGNLVSDIFAILDACGTDDISKYNTDMSGMYSAGATKCDPSDPDTGSFTWSISSDGNTFTEEDEIYNIKEISNSIFVRTTIVLGDSIGQ
;
A
#
# COMPACT_ATOMS: atom_id res chain seq x y z
N MET A 1 1.07 -18.07 -0.13
CA MET A 1 2.03 -17.13 0.46
C MET A 1 1.43 -15.72 0.50
N LEU A 2 1.11 -15.05 -0.62
CA LEU A 2 0.34 -13.80 -0.59
C LEU A 2 -1.19 -14.01 -0.45
N CYS A 3 -1.77 -14.88 -1.28
CA CYS A 3 -3.22 -15.08 -1.35
C CYS A 3 -3.84 -15.86 -0.18
N ALA A 4 -3.02 -16.29 0.78
CA ALA A 4 -3.46 -17.11 1.91
C ALA A 4 -3.93 -16.27 3.10
N SER A 5 -3.64 -14.97 3.09
CA SER A 5 -3.83 -14.07 4.21
C SER A 5 -4.57 -12.80 3.78
N ASN A 6 -5.22 -12.17 4.74
CA ASN A 6 -5.62 -10.77 4.66
C ASN A 6 -4.45 -9.93 5.17
N TRP A 7 -4.19 -8.79 4.52
CA TRP A 7 -3.06 -7.94 4.79
C TRP A 7 -3.52 -6.58 5.28
N ARG A 8 -2.78 -6.02 6.22
CA ARG A 8 -2.95 -4.65 6.72
C ARG A 8 -1.59 -3.97 6.72
N PHE A 9 -1.54 -2.70 6.36
CA PHE A 9 -0.32 -1.93 6.44
C PHE A 9 0.15 -1.81 7.89
N THR A 10 1.46 -1.93 8.08
CA THR A 10 2.10 -1.78 9.40
C THR A 10 3.25 -0.79 9.39
N ALA A 11 3.69 -0.36 8.21
CA ALA A 11 4.72 0.64 8.00
C ALA A 11 4.60 1.24 6.59
N LEU A 12 4.94 2.53 6.46
CA LEU A 12 5.07 3.26 5.21
C LEU A 12 6.09 4.38 5.44
N THR A 13 7.26 4.26 4.82
CA THR A 13 8.36 5.21 5.01
C THR A 13 8.86 5.73 3.66
N VAL A 14 9.30 6.98 3.64
CA VAL A 14 9.81 7.67 2.44
C VAL A 14 11.20 8.26 2.69
N ASN A 15 12.02 8.29 1.64
CA ASN A 15 13.34 8.91 1.65
C ASN A 15 13.64 9.52 0.25
N PRO A 16 13.90 10.82 0.14
CA PRO A 16 13.98 11.82 1.21
C PRO A 16 12.64 12.02 1.92
N ALA A 17 12.69 12.61 3.12
CA ALA A 17 11.50 13.03 3.84
C ALA A 17 10.74 14.11 3.06
N ILE A 18 9.41 14.13 3.18
CA ILE A 18 8.50 15.03 2.46
C ILE A 18 8.00 16.11 3.44
N ASP A 19 7.93 17.36 2.99
CA ASP A 19 7.21 18.43 3.66
C ASP A 19 5.80 18.52 3.05
N PHE A 20 4.77 18.34 3.87
CA PHE A 20 3.36 18.41 3.43
C PHE A 20 2.79 19.84 3.47
N GLY A 21 3.64 20.86 3.57
CA GLY A 21 3.29 22.27 3.54
C GLY A 21 3.21 22.94 4.90
N ASP A 22 3.63 22.26 5.97
CA ASP A 22 3.66 22.77 7.35
C ASP A 22 5.09 23.12 7.83
N GLY A 23 6.11 22.86 7.00
CA GLY A 23 7.52 23.11 7.31
C GLY A 23 8.20 21.95 8.04
N ASN A 24 7.48 20.86 8.34
CA ASN A 24 8.03 19.68 9.00
C ASN A 24 8.30 18.58 7.98
N LEU A 25 9.51 18.02 8.02
CA LEU A 25 9.88 16.88 7.19
C LEU A 25 9.41 15.57 7.82
N VAL A 26 8.64 14.79 7.06
CA VAL A 26 8.11 13.49 7.49
C VAL A 26 8.74 12.37 6.64
N SER A 27 9.39 11.42 7.33
CA SER A 27 9.91 10.18 6.71
C SER A 27 9.08 8.95 7.04
N ASP A 28 8.34 8.97 8.16
CA ASP A 28 7.42 7.91 8.56
C ASP A 28 5.99 8.38 8.31
N ILE A 29 5.46 8.02 7.14
CA ILE A 29 4.11 8.42 6.72
C ILE A 29 3.07 7.65 7.53
N PHE A 30 3.36 6.39 7.87
CA PHE A 30 2.42 5.56 8.62
C PHE A 30 2.09 6.17 10.00
N ALA A 31 3.08 6.79 10.65
CA ALA A 31 2.88 7.45 11.94
C ALA A 31 1.95 8.67 11.91
N ILE A 32 1.68 9.25 10.73
CA ILE A 32 0.82 10.43 10.57
C ILE A 32 -0.50 10.12 9.86
N LEU A 33 -0.74 8.86 9.45
CA LEU A 33 -2.01 8.46 8.87
C LEU A 33 -3.12 8.48 9.93
N ASP A 34 -4.32 8.85 9.49
CA ASP A 34 -5.51 8.69 10.32
C ASP A 34 -5.70 7.20 10.66
N ALA A 35 -6.27 6.92 11.85
CA ALA A 35 -6.46 5.56 12.33
C ALA A 35 -7.23 4.69 11.31
N CYS A 36 -8.19 5.30 10.60
CA CYS A 36 -8.96 4.67 9.53
C CYS A 36 -8.15 4.26 8.29
N GLY A 37 -7.05 4.94 7.98
CA GLY A 37 -6.17 4.55 6.87
C GLY A 37 -5.25 3.40 7.26
N THR A 38 -5.07 3.17 8.56
CA THR A 38 -4.19 2.12 9.08
C THR A 38 -4.89 0.81 9.36
N ASP A 39 -6.23 0.78 9.38
CA ASP A 39 -7.03 -0.43 9.60
C ASP A 39 -7.61 -1.06 8.32
N ASP A 40 -7.36 -0.44 7.17
CA ASP A 40 -7.65 -1.00 5.85
C ASP A 40 -7.05 -2.39 5.63
N ILE A 41 -7.81 -3.23 4.94
CA ILE A 41 -7.49 -4.62 4.68
C ILE A 41 -7.39 -4.86 3.17
N SER A 42 -6.27 -5.42 2.71
CA SER A 42 -6.08 -5.91 1.35
C SER A 42 -6.12 -7.44 1.31
N LYS A 43 -6.81 -7.99 0.32
CA LYS A 43 -6.83 -9.41 0.01
C LYS A 43 -6.45 -9.64 -1.43
N TYR A 44 -5.53 -10.58 -1.65
CA TYR A 44 -5.03 -10.97 -2.97
C TYR A 44 -5.58 -12.35 -3.33
N ASN A 45 -6.14 -12.52 -4.53
CA ASN A 45 -6.70 -13.79 -5.01
C ASN A 45 -5.78 -14.43 -6.07
N THR A 46 -5.82 -15.75 -6.21
CA THR A 46 -4.94 -16.49 -7.14
C THR A 46 -5.21 -16.22 -8.62
N ASP A 47 -6.34 -15.58 -8.95
CA ASP A 47 -6.74 -15.17 -10.29
C ASP A 47 -6.27 -13.75 -10.66
N MET A 48 -5.32 -13.19 -9.89
CA MET A 48 -4.77 -11.84 -10.09
C MET A 48 -5.77 -10.69 -9.82
N SER A 49 -6.93 -11.01 -9.23
CA SER A 49 -7.81 -10.01 -8.62
C SER A 49 -7.43 -9.75 -7.17
N GLY A 50 -7.77 -8.57 -6.67
CA GLY A 50 -7.66 -8.20 -5.28
C GLY A 50 -8.86 -7.40 -4.81
N MET A 51 -8.96 -7.26 -3.49
CA MET A 51 -10.01 -6.49 -2.83
C MET A 51 -9.40 -5.67 -1.69
N TYR A 52 -9.79 -4.40 -1.59
CA TYR A 52 -9.59 -3.60 -0.40
C TYR A 52 -10.90 -3.52 0.41
N SER A 53 -10.79 -3.32 1.73
CA SER A 53 -11.92 -3.07 2.61
C SER A 53 -11.50 -2.09 3.71
N ALA A 54 -12.40 -1.16 4.05
CA ALA A 54 -12.18 -0.06 5.00
C ALA A 54 -11.99 -0.47 6.47
N GLY A 55 -11.72 -1.74 6.76
CA GLY A 55 -11.53 -2.23 8.13
C GLY A 55 -12.75 -2.01 9.03
N ALA A 56 -12.48 -1.58 10.27
CA ALA A 56 -13.49 -1.25 11.27
C ALA A 56 -13.93 0.22 11.20
N THR A 57 -13.09 1.10 10.66
CA THR A 57 -13.34 2.55 10.59
C THR A 57 -13.09 3.11 9.20
N LYS A 58 -14.05 3.90 8.68
CA LYS A 58 -13.89 4.65 7.43
C LYS A 58 -13.27 6.01 7.66
N CYS A 59 -12.40 6.44 6.75
CA CYS A 59 -11.90 7.81 6.70
C CYS A 59 -12.96 8.77 6.16
N ASP A 60 -13.63 8.40 5.07
CA ASP A 60 -14.80 9.11 4.55
C ASP A 60 -16.04 8.20 4.62
N PRO A 61 -17.13 8.63 5.29
CA PRO A 61 -18.35 7.83 5.37
C PRO A 61 -19.06 7.63 4.03
N SER A 62 -18.79 8.47 3.03
CA SER A 62 -19.36 8.38 1.69
C SER A 62 -18.65 7.39 0.77
N ASP A 63 -17.42 7.01 1.11
CA ASP A 63 -16.66 6.01 0.34
C ASP A 63 -17.30 4.62 0.45
N PRO A 64 -17.16 3.76 -0.57
CA PRO A 64 -17.61 2.37 -0.47
C PRO A 64 -16.83 1.60 0.61
N ASP A 65 -17.47 0.61 1.25
CA ASP A 65 -16.80 -0.24 2.26
C ASP A 65 -15.70 -1.14 1.67
N THR A 66 -15.79 -1.41 0.36
CA THR A 66 -14.91 -2.31 -0.37
C THR A 66 -14.72 -1.85 -1.80
N GLY A 67 -13.59 -2.18 -2.39
CA GLY A 67 -13.42 -2.13 -3.84
C GLY A 67 -12.43 -3.18 -4.33
N SER A 68 -12.32 -3.29 -5.64
CA SER A 68 -11.52 -4.30 -6.31
C SER A 68 -10.35 -3.67 -7.04
N PHE A 69 -9.23 -4.39 -7.08
CA PHE A 69 -8.05 -4.01 -7.83
C PHE A 69 -7.47 -5.22 -8.57
N THR A 70 -6.51 -4.98 -9.47
CA THR A 70 -5.74 -6.05 -10.13
C THR A 70 -4.29 -6.01 -9.65
N TRP A 71 -3.64 -7.17 -9.64
CA TRP A 71 -2.24 -7.25 -9.24
C TRP A 71 -1.50 -8.39 -9.94
N SER A 72 -0.17 -8.31 -9.98
CA SER A 72 0.66 -9.41 -10.44
C SER A 72 2.03 -9.41 -9.78
N ILE A 73 2.73 -10.55 -9.85
CA ILE A 73 4.15 -10.66 -9.52
C ILE A 73 4.87 -11.11 -10.78
N SER A 74 6.01 -10.49 -11.09
CA SER A 74 6.84 -10.84 -12.23
C SER A 74 7.34 -12.30 -12.13
N SER A 75 7.67 -12.90 -13.27
CA SER A 75 8.12 -14.30 -13.33
C SER A 75 9.40 -14.57 -12.54
N ASP A 76 10.24 -13.56 -12.33
CA ASP A 76 11.46 -13.63 -11.51
C ASP A 76 11.19 -13.38 -10.02
N GLY A 77 9.96 -13.03 -9.64
CA GLY A 77 9.55 -12.81 -8.26
C GLY A 77 10.05 -11.50 -7.63
N ASN A 78 10.62 -10.59 -8.43
CA ASN A 78 11.24 -9.36 -7.92
C ASN A 78 10.33 -8.12 -7.98
N THR A 79 9.30 -8.17 -8.82
CA THR A 79 8.43 -7.02 -9.07
C THR A 79 6.99 -7.37 -8.72
N PHE A 80 6.31 -6.45 -8.05
CA PHE A 80 4.90 -6.49 -7.75
C PHE A 80 4.22 -5.32 -8.46
N THR A 81 3.11 -5.58 -9.14
CA THR A 81 2.32 -4.56 -9.81
C THR A 81 0.90 -4.56 -9.24
N GLU A 82 0.35 -3.39 -8.95
CA GLU A 82 -1.00 -3.17 -8.41
C GLU A 82 -1.58 -1.93 -9.08
N GLU A 83 -2.71 -2.06 -9.79
CA GLU A 83 -3.36 -0.94 -10.53
C GLU A 83 -2.39 -0.05 -11.32
N ASP A 84 -1.53 -0.67 -12.13
CA ASP A 84 -0.49 -0.02 -12.95
C ASP A 84 0.73 0.55 -12.18
N GLU A 85 0.69 0.59 -10.85
CA GLU A 85 1.84 0.94 -10.01
C GLU A 85 2.82 -0.22 -9.86
N ILE A 86 4.11 0.07 -9.99
CA ILE A 86 5.18 -0.94 -9.98
C ILE A 86 6.06 -0.77 -8.74
N TYR A 87 6.28 -1.88 -8.04
CA TYR A 87 7.08 -1.96 -6.82
C TYR A 87 8.12 -3.07 -6.94
N ASN A 88 9.27 -2.87 -6.31
CA ASN A 88 10.22 -3.93 -6.04
C ASN A 88 9.82 -4.68 -4.77
N ILE A 89 9.83 -6.01 -4.82
CA ILE A 89 9.58 -6.88 -3.67
C ILE A 89 10.88 -6.97 -2.85
N LYS A 90 10.78 -6.68 -1.55
CA LYS A 90 11.89 -6.84 -0.59
C LYS A 90 11.75 -8.11 0.23
N GLU A 91 10.52 -8.44 0.63
CA GLU A 91 10.22 -9.64 1.39
C GLU A 91 8.80 -10.10 1.09
N ILE A 92 8.63 -11.42 0.98
CA ILE A 92 7.31 -12.06 0.92
C ILE A 92 7.35 -13.38 1.69
N SER A 93 6.50 -13.50 2.68
CA SER A 93 6.30 -14.70 3.48
C SER A 93 4.80 -14.91 3.76
N ASN A 94 4.45 -15.80 4.69
CA ASN A 94 3.05 -16.02 5.07
C ASN A 94 2.48 -14.89 5.93
N SER A 95 3.33 -14.04 6.53
CA SER A 95 2.92 -13.00 7.48
C SER A 95 3.58 -11.64 7.24
N ILE A 96 4.54 -11.55 6.31
CA ILE A 96 5.25 -10.31 5.99
C ILE A 96 5.23 -10.13 4.47
N PHE A 97 4.87 -8.92 4.03
CA PHE A 97 5.00 -8.50 2.65
C PHE A 97 5.55 -7.07 2.64
N VAL A 98 6.76 -6.89 2.10
CA VAL A 98 7.45 -5.60 2.03
C VAL A 98 7.74 -5.28 0.57
N ARG A 99 7.29 -4.11 0.12
CA ARG A 99 7.49 -3.59 -1.23
C ARG A 99 8.03 -2.15 -1.19
N THR A 100 8.80 -1.76 -2.21
CA THR A 100 9.42 -0.44 -2.31
C THR A 100 9.35 0.09 -3.73
N THR A 101 9.12 1.39 -3.90
CA THR A 101 9.25 2.07 -5.19
C THR A 101 10.14 3.30 -5.06
N ILE A 102 10.67 3.77 -6.20
CA ILE A 102 11.39 5.04 -6.28
C ILE A 102 10.50 5.99 -7.06
N VAL A 103 10.00 7.01 -6.39
CA VAL A 103 9.28 8.11 -7.03
C VAL A 103 10.32 9.13 -7.50
N LEU A 104 10.47 9.28 -8.81
CA LEU A 104 11.24 10.37 -9.38
C LEU A 104 10.34 11.61 -9.39
N GLY A 105 10.87 12.76 -8.97
CA GLY A 105 10.14 13.94 -8.47
C GLY A 105 9.19 14.68 -9.41
N ASP A 106 8.70 14.05 -10.48
CA ASP A 106 7.74 14.64 -11.42
C ASP A 106 6.27 14.38 -11.02
N SER A 107 6.01 13.71 -9.88
CA SER A 107 4.65 13.28 -9.51
C SER A 107 4.23 13.60 -8.06
N ILE A 108 5.02 14.37 -7.31
CA ILE A 108 4.59 14.82 -5.97
C ILE A 108 4.18 16.29 -6.09
N GLY A 109 2.91 16.54 -6.44
CA GLY A 109 2.30 17.88 -6.42
C GLY A 109 1.73 18.38 -7.73
N GLN A 110 0.74 17.68 -8.29
CA GLN A 110 -0.25 18.31 -9.16
C GLN A 110 -1.66 18.06 -8.64
#